data_AF-A0A0B6YFD6-F1
#
_entry.id   AF-A0A0B6YFD6-F1
#
_cell.length_a   1.000
_cell.length_b   1.000
_cell.length_c   1.000
_cell.angle_alpha   90.00
_cell.angle_beta   90.00
_cell.angle_gamma   90.00
#
_symmetry.space_group_name_H-M   'P 1'
#
loop_
_entity.id
_entity.type
_entity.pdbx_description
1 polymer ?
#
loop_
_entity_poly.entity_id
_entity_poly.type
_entity_poly.pdbx_seq_one_letter_code
_entity_poly.pdbx_strand_id
1 'polypeptide(L)'
;GHPQDAEDFVNVTQRNRIEFIDHNVDDLLNKSVKTQFDAFSQGFHMICGGKILDSFHPDELQCLVEGNEDYDFEEFEKNTIYMGVYHHRRKIINF
;
A
#
# COMPACT_ATOMS: atom_id res chain seq x y z
N GLY A 1 -13.59 40.38 17.27
CA GLY A 1 -12.18 39.96 17.23
C GLY A 1 -12.11 38.52 17.65
N HIS A 2 -11.72 37.66 16.73
CA HIS A 2 -11.26 36.29 16.98
C HIS A 2 -10.58 35.84 15.69
N PRO A 3 -9.25 35.69 15.67
CA PRO A 3 -8.60 34.78 14.74
C PRO A 3 -8.55 33.42 15.43
N GLN A 4 -9.65 32.67 15.32
CA GLN A 4 -9.53 31.21 15.29
C GLN A 4 -9.00 30.89 13.88
N ASP A 5 -8.13 29.89 13.73
CA ASP A 5 -7.59 29.42 12.45
C ASP A 5 -6.28 30.11 12.00
N ALA A 6 -5.37 30.37 12.93
CA ALA A 6 -3.96 30.31 12.57
C ALA A 6 -3.52 28.85 12.76
N GLU A 7 -3.47 28.07 11.67
CA GLU A 7 -2.68 26.84 11.68
C GLU A 7 -1.27 27.20 12.12
N ASP A 8 -0.87 26.71 13.28
CA ASP A 8 0.49 26.89 13.78
C ASP A 8 1.42 26.16 12.81
N PHE A 9 2.13 26.91 11.97
CA PHE A 9 3.12 26.35 11.05
C PHE A 9 4.31 25.81 11.87
N VAL A 10 4.22 24.55 12.27
CA VAL A 10 5.30 23.83 12.94
C VAL A 10 6.32 23.40 11.90
N ASN A 11 7.52 23.99 11.95
CA ASN A 11 8.60 23.60 11.04
C ASN A 11 9.09 22.17 11.32
N VAL A 12 9.42 21.46 10.25
CA VAL A 12 10.07 20.14 10.35
C VAL A 12 11.52 20.34 10.79
N THR A 13 11.90 19.60 11.82
CA THR A 13 13.20 19.56 12.48
C THR A 13 13.64 18.10 12.58
N GLN A 14 14.89 17.85 12.98
CA GLN A 14 15.35 16.48 13.22
C GLN A 14 14.56 15.77 14.34
N ARG A 15 13.97 16.51 15.28
CA ARG A 15 13.26 15.94 16.44
C ARG A 15 11.84 15.49 16.11
N ASN A 16 11.14 16.22 15.24
CA ASN A 16 9.74 15.94 14.85
C ASN A 16 9.62 15.31 13.44
N ARG A 17 10.74 14.92 12.81
CA ARG A 17 10.72 14.33 11.47
C ARG A 17 9.86 13.06 11.38
N ILE A 18 9.91 12.21 12.40
CA ILE A 18 9.13 10.95 12.42
C ILE A 18 7.64 11.26 12.51
N GLU A 19 7.25 12.12 13.45
CA GLU A 19 5.85 12.56 13.60
C GLU A 19 5.31 13.21 12.33
N PHE A 20 6.12 14.02 11.64
CA PHE A 20 5.75 14.57 10.33
C PHE A 20 5.51 13.48 9.28
N ILE A 21 6.39 12.46 9.21
CA ILE A 21 6.22 11.32 8.30
C ILE A 21 4.95 10.55 8.65
N ASP A 22 4.73 10.23 9.91
CA ASP A 22 3.56 9.47 10.37
C ASP A 22 2.26 10.20 10.03
N HIS A 23 2.19 11.51 10.25
CA HIS A 23 1.05 12.33 9.85
C HIS A 23 0.84 12.33 8.34
N ASN A 24 1.90 12.50 7.55
CA ASN A 24 1.79 12.52 6.11
C ASN A 24 1.32 11.18 5.54
N VAL A 25 1.83 10.08 6.07
CA VAL A 25 1.42 8.72 5.70
C VAL A 25 -0.04 8.48 6.08
N ASP A 26 -0.45 8.86 7.29
CA ASP A 26 -1.84 8.71 7.74
C ASP A 26 -2.82 9.56 6.92
N ASP A 27 -2.45 10.79 6.59
CA ASP A 27 -3.26 11.66 5.73
C ASP A 27 -3.43 11.06 4.33
N LEU A 28 -2.34 10.56 3.75
CA LEU A 28 -2.33 10.01 2.40
C LEU A 28 -3.09 8.69 2.32
N LEU A 29 -2.85 7.77 3.24
CA LEU A 29 -3.32 6.38 3.14
C LEU A 29 -4.62 6.13 3.90
N ASN A 30 -4.92 6.87 4.97
CA ASN A 30 -6.10 6.63 5.81
C ASN A 30 -7.10 7.77 5.70
N LYS A 31 -6.71 9.02 6.00
CA LYS A 31 -7.67 10.13 6.08
C LYS A 31 -8.28 10.49 4.73
N SER A 32 -7.46 10.52 3.67
CA SER A 32 -7.90 10.90 2.32
C SER A 32 -8.98 9.98 1.74
N VAL A 33 -8.99 8.71 2.14
CA VAL A 33 -9.90 7.66 1.64
C VAL A 33 -10.90 7.18 2.69
N LYS A 34 -10.94 7.80 3.87
CA LYS A 34 -11.68 7.30 5.03
C LYS A 34 -13.14 6.98 4.73
N THR A 35 -13.85 7.91 4.08
CA THR A 35 -15.29 7.74 3.80
C THR A 35 -15.56 6.54 2.89
N GLN A 36 -14.75 6.37 1.85
CA GLN A 36 -14.87 5.29 0.87
C GLN A 36 -14.49 3.96 1.52
N PHE A 37 -13.40 3.96 2.29
CA PHE A 37 -12.94 2.78 3.00
C PHE A 37 -13.93 2.32 4.07
N ASP A 38 -14.53 3.22 4.84
CA ASP A 38 -15.52 2.88 5.87
C ASP A 38 -16.76 2.20 5.24
N ALA A 39 -17.23 2.70 4.09
CA ALA A 39 -18.36 2.10 3.37
C ALA A 39 -18.00 0.72 2.80
N PHE A 40 -16.81 0.57 2.19
CA PHE A 40 -16.31 -0.72 1.73
C PHE A 40 -16.17 -1.73 2.87
N SER A 41 -15.53 -1.32 3.97
CA SER A 41 -15.27 -2.15 5.14
C SER A 41 -16.56 -2.67 5.75
N GLN A 42 -17.60 -1.83 5.88
CA GLN A 42 -18.91 -2.25 6.36
C GLN A 42 -19.53 -3.34 5.45
N GLY A 43 -19.51 -3.15 4.13
CA GLY A 43 -20.02 -4.14 3.19
C GLY A 43 -19.23 -5.44 3.21
N PHE A 44 -17.90 -5.35 3.26
CA PHE A 44 -17.00 -6.50 3.31
C PHE A 44 -17.23 -7.34 4.58
N HIS A 45 -17.31 -6.71 5.75
CA HIS A 45 -17.57 -7.40 7.01
C HIS A 45 -19.01 -7.94 7.13
N MET A 46 -19.98 -7.40 6.39
CA MET A 46 -21.33 -7.99 6.36
C MET A 46 -21.35 -9.36 5.68
N ILE A 47 -20.47 -9.58 4.70
CA ILE A 47 -20.44 -10.80 3.88
C ILE A 47 -19.37 -11.77 4.38
N CYS A 48 -18.17 -11.26 4.62
CA CYS A 48 -16.99 -12.06 4.99
C CYS A 48 -16.69 -12.02 6.49
N GLY A 49 -17.46 -11.25 7.27
CA GLY A 49 -17.17 -10.96 8.68
C GLY A 49 -17.10 -12.20 9.57
N GLY A 50 -16.06 -12.24 10.40
CA GLY A 50 -15.85 -13.28 11.40
C GLY A 50 -14.46 -13.17 12.02
N LYS A 51 -14.26 -13.81 13.17
CA LYS A 51 -12.99 -13.79 13.92
C LYS A 51 -11.78 -14.27 13.12
N ILE A 52 -12.02 -14.98 12.02
CA ILE A 52 -10.95 -15.50 11.15
C ILE A 52 -10.35 -14.39 10.29
N LEU A 53 -11.12 -13.38 9.87
CA LEU A 53 -10.60 -12.25 9.11
C LEU A 53 -9.56 -11.45 9.92
N ASP A 54 -9.82 -11.29 11.22
CA ASP A 54 -8.91 -10.60 12.14
C ASP A 54 -7.61 -11.39 12.43
N SER A 55 -7.54 -12.64 11.99
CA SER A 55 -6.38 -13.51 12.22
C SER A 55 -5.37 -13.49 11.05
N PHE A 56 -5.75 -12.92 9.90
CA PHE A 56 -4.87 -12.85 8.74
C PHE A 56 -3.84 -11.72 8.88
N HIS A 57 -2.62 -12.00 8.44
CA HIS A 57 -1.68 -10.95 8.11
C HIS A 57 -2.15 -10.17 6.86
N PRO A 58 -1.71 -8.91 6.66
CA PRO A 58 -2.10 -8.10 5.51
C PRO A 58 -1.91 -8.81 4.16
N ASP A 59 -0.77 -9.50 3.98
CA ASP A 59 -0.44 -10.22 2.74
C ASP A 59 -1.40 -11.41 2.50
N GLU A 60 -1.81 -12.11 3.56
CA GLU A 60 -2.74 -13.23 3.43
C GLU A 60 -4.16 -12.76 3.13
N LEU A 61 -4.59 -11.64 3.73
CA LEU A 61 -5.87 -11.00 3.40
C LEU A 61 -5.87 -10.49 1.97
N GLN A 62 -4.75 -9.95 1.50
CA GLN A 62 -4.57 -9.54 0.11
C GLN A 62 -4.74 -10.73 -0.84
N CYS A 63 -4.03 -11.84 -0.61
CA CYS A 63 -4.18 -13.06 -1.41
C CYS A 63 -5.62 -13.61 -1.40
N LEU A 64 -6.32 -13.50 -0.25
CA LEU A 64 -7.72 -13.93 -0.15
C LEU A 64 -8.64 -13.08 -1.04
N VAL A 65 -8.38 -11.78 -1.12
CA VAL A 65 -9.21 -10.82 -1.89
C VAL A 65 -8.86 -10.85 -3.38
N GLU A 66 -7.58 -10.87 -3.72
CA GLU A 66 -7.08 -10.85 -5.10
C GLU A 66 -7.22 -12.22 -5.78
N GLY A 67 -7.22 -13.30 -4.99
CA GLY A 67 -7.22 -14.66 -5.48
C GLY A 67 -5.84 -15.08 -5.98
N ASN A 68 -5.80 -16.06 -6.89
CA ASN A 68 -4.55 -16.57 -7.43
C ASN A 68 -4.22 -15.84 -8.74
N GLU A 69 -3.13 -15.09 -8.74
CA GLU A 69 -2.65 -14.39 -9.94
C GLU A 69 -1.94 -15.40 -10.85
N ASP A 70 -2.50 -15.64 -12.05
CA ASP A 70 -1.84 -16.42 -13.10
C ASP A 70 -0.91 -15.50 -13.88
N TYR A 71 0.31 -15.35 -13.37
CA TYR A 71 1.31 -14.48 -13.99
C TYR A 71 1.82 -15.06 -15.30
N ASP A 72 1.68 -14.28 -16.38
CA ASP A 72 2.35 -14.57 -17.65
C ASP A 72 3.83 -14.18 -17.55
N PHE A 73 4.65 -15.14 -17.15
CA PHE A 73 6.10 -14.97 -17.06
C PHE A 73 6.77 -14.77 -18.42
N GLU A 74 6.17 -15.23 -19.53
CA GLU A 74 6.70 -14.97 -20.87
C GLU A 74 6.56 -13.48 -21.23
N GLU A 75 5.42 -12.88 -20.91
CA GLU A 75 5.20 -11.45 -21.11
C GLU A 75 6.10 -10.61 -20.18
N PHE A 76 6.29 -11.07 -18.94
CA PHE A 76 7.22 -10.43 -18.01
C PHE A 76 8.66 -10.43 -18.53
N GLU A 77 9.13 -11.56 -19.09
CA GLU A 77 10.48 -11.66 -19.67
C GLU A 77 10.65 -10.73 -20.87
N LYS A 78 9.66 -10.66 -21.78
CA LYS A 78 9.70 -9.82 -22.98
C LYS A 78 9.83 -8.32 -22.65
N ASN A 79 9.25 -7.88 -21.54
CA ASN A 79 9.24 -6.49 -21.12
C ASN A 79 10.34 -6.14 -20.11
N THR A 80 11.24 -7.08 -19.79
CA THR A 80 12.33 -6.84 -18.84
C THR A 80 13.55 -6.21 -19.51
N ILE A 81 14.03 -5.08 -18.96
CA ILE A 81 15.28 -4.45 -19.39
C ILE A 81 16.45 -5.00 -18.58
N TYR A 82 17.39 -5.66 -19.25
CA TYR A 82 18.62 -6.15 -18.63
C TYR A 82 19.71 -5.08 -18.61
N MET A 83 20.28 -4.81 -17.43
CA MET A 83 21.36 -3.84 -17.27
C MET A 83 22.72 -4.50 -16.99
N GLY A 84 23.81 -3.83 -17.38
CA GLY A 84 25.19 -4.30 -17.13
C GLY A 84 25.58 -5.50 -18.00
N VAL A 85 26.08 -6.57 -17.38
CA VAL A 85 26.52 -7.80 -18.09
C VAL A 85 25.40 -8.83 -18.30
N TYR A 86 24.19 -8.53 -17.83
CA TYR A 86 23.02 -9.38 -17.94
C TYR A 86 22.31 -9.14 -19.28
N HIS A 87 21.85 -10.22 -19.91
CA HIS A 87 21.07 -10.22 -21.14
C HIS A 87 20.36 -11.56 -21.28
N HIS A 88 19.20 -11.58 -21.95
CA HIS A 88 18.31 -12.75 -22.08
C HIS A 88 19.01 -14.04 -22.58
N ARG A 89 20.15 -13.93 -23.27
CA ARG A 89 20.92 -15.08 -23.77
C ARG A 89 21.91 -15.70 -22.77
N ARG A 90 22.02 -15.18 -21.53
CA ARG A 90 22.88 -15.78 -20.50
C ARG A 90 22.14 -16.79 -19.65
N LYS A 91 22.72 -17.98 -19.48
CA LYS A 91 22.25 -19.10 -18.63
C LYS A 91 21.94 -18.75 -17.15
N ILE A 92 22.32 -17.56 -16.69
CA ILE A 92 22.04 -17.10 -15.32
C ILE A 92 20.58 -16.59 -15.23
N ILE A 93 19.97 -16.22 -16.36
CA ILE A 93 18.59 -15.77 -16.47
C ILE A 93 17.83 -16.92 -17.13
N ASN A 94 17.27 -17.79 -16.29
CA ASN A 94 16.24 -18.74 -16.69
C ASN A 94 15.03 -18.41 -15.81
N PHE A 95 13.94 -17.96 -16.43
CA PHE A 95 12.63 -17.94 -15.79
C PHE A 95 12.07 -19.36 -15.73
#